data_AF-A0A3D4BTR7-F1
#
_entry.id   AF-A0A3D4BTR7-F1
#
_cell.length_a   1.000
_cell.length_b   1.000
_cell.length_c   1.000
_cell.angle_alpha   90.00
_cell.angle_beta   90.00
_cell.angle_gamma   90.00
#
_symmetry.space_group_name_H-M   'P 1'
#
loop_
_entity.id
_entity.type
_entity.pdbx_description
1 polymer ?
#
loop_
_entity_poly.entity_id
_entity_poly.type
_entity_poly.pdbx_seq_one_letter_code
_entity_poly.pdbx_strand_id
1 'polypeptide(L)'
;MSQKVIVHARDNSTGKPQITGASGGRYALGSVLVINCSDDDEWEISEGGLHEVNANGVPDELIPSSALPGEFQAGCMVGSLDGGQTFFSVGTCLRMRILGGTKVEGNQVDLTLYCWDSDYENNEGRITATVSSEVDCPSS
;
A
#
# COMPACT_ATOMS: atom_id res chain seq x y z
N MET A 1 -13.17 -0.20 13.71
CA MET A 1 -12.24 0.88 14.12
C MET A 1 -11.48 1.32 12.88
N SER A 2 -11.17 2.60 12.77
CA SER A 2 -10.24 3.11 11.77
C SER A 2 -8.92 3.46 12.43
N GLN A 3 -7.82 3.33 11.69
CA GLN A 3 -6.49 3.73 12.12
C GLN A 3 -5.79 4.52 11.03
N LYS A 4 -4.96 5.47 11.47
CA LYS A 4 -4.14 6.29 10.59
C LYS A 4 -2.79 5.58 10.38
N VAL A 5 -2.39 5.43 9.13
CA VAL A 5 -1.11 4.85 8.70
C VAL A 5 -0.38 5.90 7.89
N ILE A 6 0.88 6.16 8.20
CA ILE A 6 1.72 7.08 7.43
C ILE A 6 2.72 6.24 6.66
N VAL A 7 2.73 6.41 5.33
CA VAL A 7 3.62 5.69 4.41
C VAL A 7 4.60 6.70 3.86
N HIS A 8 5.86 6.57 4.24
CA HIS A 8 6.95 7.44 3.76
C HIS A 8 7.50 6.86 2.46
N ALA A 9 7.58 7.66 1.40
CA ALA A 9 7.95 7.17 0.08
C ALA A 9 9.33 6.47 0.08
N ARG A 10 10.34 7.13 0.67
CA ARG A 10 11.70 6.57 0.82
C ARG A 10 11.75 5.34 1.73
N ASP A 11 11.14 5.42 2.91
CA ASP A 11 11.30 4.38 3.92
C ASP A 11 10.49 3.12 3.59
N ASN A 12 9.35 3.31 2.92
CA ASN A 12 8.37 2.30 2.59
C ASN A 12 8.28 1.99 1.09
N SER A 13 9.35 2.25 0.33
CA SER A 13 9.45 1.88 -1.09
C SER A 13 9.69 0.38 -1.28
N THR A 14 9.11 -0.16 -2.35
CA THR A 14 9.38 -1.51 -2.88
C THR A 14 10.74 -1.64 -3.56
N GLY A 15 11.41 -0.54 -3.88
CA GLY A 15 12.73 -0.50 -4.53
C GLY A 15 13.88 -0.83 -3.58
N LYS A 16 13.61 -0.92 -2.28
CA LYS A 16 14.63 -1.23 -1.27
C LYS A 16 15.13 -2.67 -1.40
N PRO A 17 16.44 -2.93 -1.24
CA PRO A 17 16.97 -4.30 -1.16
C PRO A 17 16.32 -5.14 -0.06
N GLN A 18 15.92 -4.50 1.03
CA GLN A 18 15.11 -5.07 2.10
C GLN A 18 13.81 -4.28 2.22
N ILE A 19 12.78 -4.80 1.55
CA ILE A 19 11.46 -4.17 1.47
C ILE A 19 10.85 -4.05 2.87
N THR A 20 10.60 -2.82 3.31
CA THR A 20 10.09 -2.52 4.65
C THR A 20 8.89 -1.59 4.53
N GLY A 21 7.66 -2.10 4.68
CA GLY A 21 6.47 -1.28 4.53
C GLY A 21 5.92 -0.73 5.84
N ALA A 22 4.93 0.14 5.73
CA ALA A 22 4.22 0.69 6.89
C ALA A 22 3.17 -0.31 7.38
N SER A 23 3.19 -0.64 8.68
CA SER A 23 2.20 -1.57 9.25
C SER A 23 0.80 -0.97 9.19
N GLY A 24 -0.08 -1.65 8.45
CA GLY A 24 -1.47 -1.29 8.24
C GLY A 24 -2.43 -1.95 9.22
N GLY A 25 -1.94 -2.75 10.18
CA GLY A 25 -2.74 -3.42 11.22
C GLY A 25 -3.10 -4.88 10.89
N ARG A 26 -3.82 -5.53 11.81
CA ARG A 26 -4.30 -6.91 11.67
C ARG A 26 -5.79 -6.98 11.38
N TYR A 27 -6.17 -7.78 10.40
CA TYR A 27 -7.55 -7.88 9.94
C TYR A 27 -8.01 -9.33 9.81
N ALA A 28 -9.25 -9.59 10.20
CA ALA A 28 -9.85 -10.92 10.14
C ALA A 28 -10.17 -11.32 8.69
N LEU A 29 -9.98 -12.60 8.36
CA LEU A 29 -10.51 -13.16 7.13
C LEU A 29 -12.03 -13.01 7.06
N GLY A 30 -12.55 -12.77 5.86
CA GLY A 30 -13.97 -12.52 5.60
C GLY A 30 -14.39 -11.06 5.78
N SER A 31 -13.63 -10.23 6.49
CA SER A 31 -13.91 -8.80 6.63
C SER A 31 -13.69 -8.02 5.33
N VAL A 32 -14.34 -6.85 5.21
CA VAL A 32 -14.09 -5.91 4.14
C VAL A 32 -13.10 -4.87 4.62
N LEU A 33 -11.93 -4.83 3.99
CA LEU A 33 -10.89 -3.84 4.18
C LEU A 33 -11.24 -2.58 3.38
N VAL A 34 -11.18 -1.43 4.04
CA VAL A 34 -11.36 -0.11 3.43
C VAL A 34 -10.13 0.73 3.72
N ILE A 35 -9.50 1.25 2.66
CA ILE A 35 -8.34 2.14 2.73
C ILE A 35 -8.70 3.42 1.97
N ASN A 36 -8.52 4.57 2.63
CA ASN A 36 -8.62 5.88 1.99
C ASN A 36 -7.34 6.66 2.22
N CYS A 37 -6.69 7.08 1.15
CA CYS A 37 -5.52 7.96 1.23
C CYS A 37 -5.98 9.42 1.25
N SER A 38 -5.21 10.28 1.90
CA SER A 38 -5.47 11.73 1.90
C SER A 38 -5.31 12.29 0.49
N ASP A 39 -6.28 13.07 0.03
CA ASP A 39 -6.21 13.76 -1.26
C ASP A 39 -5.20 14.92 -1.27
N ASP A 40 -4.85 15.44 -0.09
CA ASP A 40 -3.90 16.54 0.10
C ASP A 40 -2.44 16.06 0.23
N ASP A 41 -2.21 14.76 0.33
CA ASP A 41 -0.86 14.21 0.50
C ASP A 41 -0.28 13.78 -0.85
N GLU A 42 0.96 14.19 -1.09
CA GLU A 42 1.76 13.81 -2.25
C GLU A 42 3.15 13.33 -1.79
N TRP A 43 3.79 12.53 -2.63
CA TRP A 43 5.20 12.19 -2.52
C TRP A 43 5.92 12.41 -3.85
N GLU A 44 7.23 12.52 -3.76
CA GLU A 44 8.14 12.63 -4.91
C GLU A 44 8.82 11.28 -5.11
N ILE A 45 8.85 10.79 -6.36
CA ILE A 45 9.47 9.52 -6.76
C ILE A 45 10.63 9.69 -7.75
N SER A 46 11.10 10.93 -7.95
CA SER A 46 12.30 11.23 -8.73
C SER A 46 12.84 12.60 -8.37
N GLU A 47 14.16 12.75 -8.48
CA GLU A 47 14.87 13.95 -8.02
C GLU A 47 14.36 15.26 -8.66
N GLY A 48 14.08 16.25 -7.81
CA GLY A 48 13.83 17.63 -8.22
C GLY A 48 12.35 17.94 -8.47
N GLY A 49 11.42 17.18 -7.89
CA GLY A 49 9.98 17.42 -7.93
C GLY A 49 9.34 17.09 -9.28
N LEU A 50 10.06 16.38 -10.15
CA LEU A 50 9.57 16.08 -11.51
C LEU A 50 8.37 15.10 -11.50
N HIS A 51 8.23 14.31 -10.43
CA HIS A 51 7.12 13.40 -10.23
C HIS A 51 6.56 13.52 -8.81
N GLU A 52 5.99 14.68 -8.49
CA GLU A 52 5.06 14.83 -7.36
C GLU A 52 3.73 14.12 -7.70
N VAL A 53 3.39 13.09 -6.95
CA VAL A 53 2.20 12.26 -7.21
C VAL A 53 1.47 11.87 -5.93
N ASN A 54 0.17 11.67 -6.07
CA ASN A 54 -0.67 11.10 -5.02
C ASN A 54 -0.67 9.56 -5.06
N ALA A 55 -1.53 8.94 -4.25
CA ALA A 55 -1.59 7.50 -4.06
C ALA A 55 -1.94 6.70 -5.34
N ASN A 56 -2.43 7.34 -6.39
CA ASN A 56 -2.67 6.66 -7.68
C ASN A 56 -1.39 6.46 -8.47
N GLY A 57 -0.35 7.26 -8.23
CA GLY A 57 0.89 7.26 -9.00
C GLY A 57 0.81 8.06 -10.30
N VAL A 58 1.85 7.94 -11.12
CA VAL A 58 1.96 8.62 -12.42
C VAL A 58 1.07 7.91 -13.45
N PRO A 59 0.16 8.62 -14.13
CA PRO A 59 -0.66 8.04 -15.18
C PRO A 59 0.20 7.46 -16.32
N ASP A 60 -0.20 6.28 -16.81
CA ASP A 60 0.42 5.58 -17.95
C ASP A 60 1.91 5.21 -17.79
N GLU A 61 2.48 5.34 -16.59
CA GLU A 61 3.86 4.94 -16.29
C GLU A 61 3.87 3.69 -15.42
N LEU A 62 3.79 2.53 -16.05
CA LEU A 62 3.97 1.24 -15.36
C LEU A 62 5.45 0.94 -15.18
N ILE A 63 5.84 0.65 -13.94
CA ILE A 63 7.20 0.22 -13.63
C ILE A 63 7.19 -1.17 -12.99
N PRO A 64 8.13 -2.05 -13.39
CA PRO A 64 8.34 -3.30 -12.71
C PRO A 64 9.04 -3.06 -11.37
N SER A 65 8.78 -3.92 -10.39
CA SER A 65 9.67 -4.01 -9.24
C SER A 65 10.91 -4.81 -9.64
N SER A 66 12.08 -4.34 -9.18
CA SER A 66 13.35 -5.07 -9.34
C SER A 66 13.40 -6.36 -8.48
N ALA A 67 12.56 -6.44 -7.46
CA ALA A 67 12.57 -7.52 -6.47
C ALA A 67 11.30 -8.39 -6.46
N LEU A 68 10.23 -7.96 -7.13
CA LEU A 68 8.90 -8.54 -6.98
C LEU A 68 8.21 -8.77 -8.34
N PRO A 69 7.39 -9.82 -8.47
CA PRO A 69 6.60 -10.03 -9.67
C PRO A 69 5.46 -9.02 -9.76
N GLY A 70 5.26 -8.43 -10.95
CA GLY A 70 4.18 -7.50 -11.25
C GLY A 70 4.67 -6.11 -11.64
N GLU A 71 3.75 -5.33 -12.19
CA GLU A 71 3.96 -3.94 -12.61
C GLU A 71 2.78 -3.11 -12.10
N PHE A 72 3.08 -1.95 -11.52
CA PHE A 72 2.08 -0.96 -11.11
C PHE A 72 2.53 0.44 -11.56
N GLN A 73 1.63 1.40 -11.48
CA GLN A 73 1.95 2.80 -11.77
C GLN A 73 3.06 3.30 -10.84
N ALA A 74 4.03 4.02 -11.41
CA ALA A 74 5.14 4.60 -10.66
C ALA A 74 4.62 5.50 -9.54
N GLY A 75 5.08 5.27 -8.32
CA GLY A 75 4.65 5.99 -7.12
C GLY A 75 3.21 5.74 -6.71
N CYS A 76 2.56 4.66 -7.14
CA CYS A 76 1.24 4.34 -6.57
C CYS A 76 1.37 3.71 -5.18
N MET A 77 0.31 3.84 -4.38
CA MET A 77 0.18 3.11 -3.13
C MET A 77 -0.22 1.67 -3.42
N VAL A 78 0.53 0.72 -2.85
CA VAL A 78 0.19 -0.70 -2.89
C VAL A 78 0.08 -1.28 -1.49
N GLY A 79 -0.73 -2.33 -1.37
CA GLY A 79 -0.88 -3.10 -0.14
C GLY A 79 -0.43 -4.54 -0.31
N SER A 80 -0.03 -5.17 0.79
CA SER A 80 0.26 -6.59 0.88
C SER A 80 -0.38 -7.17 2.15
N LEU A 81 -0.91 -8.39 2.03
CA LEU A 81 -1.45 -9.18 3.15
C LEU A 81 -0.56 -10.38 3.51
N ASP A 82 0.67 -10.39 2.99
CA ASP A 82 1.51 -11.58 3.01
C ASP A 82 3.01 -11.29 3.23
N GLY A 83 3.27 -10.10 3.77
CA GLY A 83 4.61 -9.62 4.11
C GLY A 83 5.44 -9.22 2.89
N GLY A 84 4.79 -8.70 1.86
CA GLY A 84 5.43 -8.18 0.65
C GLY A 84 5.80 -9.24 -0.39
N GLN A 85 5.13 -10.40 -0.40
CA GLN A 85 5.32 -11.42 -1.45
C GLN A 85 4.38 -11.17 -2.65
N THR A 86 3.15 -10.73 -2.37
CA THR A 86 2.18 -10.29 -3.37
C THR A 86 1.61 -8.93 -3.00
N PHE A 87 1.18 -8.20 -4.03
CA PHE A 87 0.72 -6.83 -3.92
C PHE A 87 -0.62 -6.64 -4.64
N PHE A 88 -1.40 -5.69 -4.14
CA PHE A 88 -2.60 -5.18 -4.81
C PHE A 88 -2.53 -3.65 -4.82
N SER A 89 -3.10 -3.06 -5.87
CA SER A 89 -3.22 -1.61 -5.98
C SER A 89 -4.19 -1.09 -4.92
N VAL A 90 -3.81 -0.01 -4.25
CA VAL A 90 -4.67 0.71 -3.30
C VAL A 90 -5.22 1.98 -3.95
N GLY A 91 -4.37 2.77 -4.60
CA GLY A 91 -4.78 4.08 -5.12
C GLY A 91 -5.21 5.05 -4.00
N THR A 92 -6.04 6.03 -4.35
CA THR A 92 -6.64 6.93 -3.35
C THR A 92 -7.73 6.26 -2.51
N CYS A 93 -8.39 5.22 -3.05
CA CYS A 93 -9.43 4.48 -2.35
C CYS A 93 -9.46 3.00 -2.77
N LEU A 94 -9.46 2.12 -1.76
CA LEU A 94 -9.66 0.70 -1.95
C LEU A 94 -10.75 0.18 -1.01
N ARG A 95 -11.64 -0.64 -1.56
CA ARG A 95 -12.56 -1.48 -0.78
C ARG A 95 -12.49 -2.92 -1.29
N MET A 96 -11.99 -3.84 -0.47
CA MET A 96 -11.83 -5.24 -0.86
C MET A 96 -12.21 -6.20 0.27
N ARG A 97 -12.64 -7.42 -0.09
CA ARG A 97 -12.84 -8.49 0.90
C ARG A 97 -11.54 -9.26 1.11
N ILE A 98 -11.19 -9.51 2.36
CA ILE A 98 -10.04 -10.33 2.72
C ILE A 98 -10.45 -11.80 2.65
N LEU A 99 -9.93 -12.53 1.68
CA LEU A 99 -10.19 -13.97 1.53
C LEU A 99 -9.07 -14.84 2.11
N GLY A 100 -7.86 -14.30 2.23
CA GLY A 100 -6.68 -15.02 2.67
C GLY A 100 -5.41 -14.18 2.48
N GLY A 101 -4.29 -14.76 2.89
CA GLY A 101 -2.93 -14.28 2.67
C GLY A 101 -1.96 -15.46 2.86
N THR A 102 -0.69 -15.34 2.48
CA THR A 102 0.26 -16.46 2.70
C THR A 102 0.73 -16.54 4.17
N LYS A 103 0.49 -15.49 4.96
CA LYS A 103 0.77 -15.43 6.41
C LYS A 103 -0.52 -15.19 7.19
N VAL A 104 -1.25 -16.28 7.46
CA VAL A 104 -2.45 -16.24 8.31
C VAL A 104 -2.10 -16.73 9.71
N GLU A 105 -2.39 -15.91 10.72
CA GLU A 105 -2.30 -16.28 12.13
C GLU A 105 -3.68 -16.16 12.77
N GLY A 106 -4.22 -17.24 13.34
CA GLY A 106 -5.47 -17.16 14.12
C GLY A 106 -6.66 -16.54 13.37
N ASN A 107 -6.81 -16.83 12.07
CA ASN A 107 -7.83 -16.25 11.18
C ASN A 107 -7.65 -14.74 10.88
N GLN A 108 -6.43 -14.23 11.01
CA GLN A 108 -6.08 -12.84 10.71
C GLN A 108 -4.89 -12.75 9.76
N VAL A 109 -4.80 -11.64 9.04
CA VAL A 109 -3.68 -11.26 8.17
C VAL A 109 -3.14 -9.89 8.59
N ASP A 110 -1.84 -9.71 8.41
CA ASP A 110 -1.15 -8.44 8.62
C ASP A 110 -1.17 -7.63 7.31
N LEU A 111 -1.80 -6.45 7.31
CA LEU A 111 -1.69 -5.49 6.22
C LEU A 111 -0.39 -4.72 6.32
N THR A 112 0.31 -4.56 5.20
CA THR A 112 1.44 -3.65 5.07
C THR A 112 1.27 -2.79 3.82
N LEU A 113 1.58 -1.50 3.90
CA LEU A 113 1.45 -0.52 2.81
C LEU A 113 2.82 -0.02 2.34
N TYR A 114 2.92 0.29 1.04
CA TYR A 114 4.18 0.65 0.39
C TYR A 114 3.97 1.72 -0.69
N CYS A 115 5.04 2.47 -0.97
CA CYS A 115 5.21 3.22 -2.21
C CYS A 115 5.75 2.28 -3.29
N TRP A 116 5.07 2.17 -4.43
CA TRP A 116 5.55 1.37 -5.55
C TRP A 116 6.58 2.16 -6.35
N ASP A 117 7.85 1.83 -6.16
CA ASP A 117 8.95 2.38 -6.93
C ASP A 117 10.10 1.38 -7.07
N SER A 118 10.93 1.57 -8.09
CA SER A 118 12.10 0.76 -8.41
C SER A 118 13.39 1.32 -7.79
N ASP A 119 13.44 2.63 -7.57
CA ASP A 119 14.43 3.33 -6.76
C ASP A 119 13.73 3.82 -5.48
N TYR A 120 14.48 4.03 -4.41
CA TYR A 120 13.95 4.62 -3.18
C TYR A 120 14.80 5.81 -2.71
N GLU A 121 16.03 5.94 -3.21
CA GLU A 121 17.01 6.88 -2.67
C GLU A 121 16.62 8.33 -2.96
N ASN A 122 15.98 8.56 -4.09
CA ASN A 122 15.47 9.85 -4.55
C ASN A 122 14.01 10.13 -4.14
N ASN A 123 13.36 9.24 -3.38
CA ASN A 123 11.96 9.44 -3.00
C ASN A 123 11.85 10.38 -1.80
N GLU A 124 10.84 11.24 -1.78
CA GLU A 124 10.57 12.18 -0.69
C GLU A 124 9.07 12.31 -0.40
N GLY A 125 8.71 12.88 0.74
CA GLY A 125 7.31 13.03 1.13
C GLY A 125 6.67 11.75 1.70
N ARG A 126 5.34 11.78 1.80
CA ARG A 126 4.56 10.72 2.46
C ARG A 126 3.09 10.80 2.06
N ILE A 127 2.42 9.66 2.16
CA ILE A 127 0.96 9.57 2.07
C ILE A 127 0.38 9.02 3.36
N THR A 128 -0.63 9.72 3.86
CA THR A 128 -1.48 9.31 4.97
C THR A 128 -2.62 8.45 4.44
N ALA A 129 -2.76 7.24 4.98
CA ALA A 129 -3.91 6.38 4.76
C ALA A 129 -4.74 6.25 6.04
N THR A 130 -6.06 6.22 5.89
CA THR A 130 -7.00 5.75 6.92
C THR A 130 -7.43 4.34 6.54
N VAL A 131 -7.09 3.38 7.39
CA VAL A 131 -7.43 1.97 7.20
C VAL A 131 -8.51 1.57 8.19
N SER A 132 -9.53 0.87 7.73
CA SER A 132 -10.58 0.33 8.58
C SER A 132 -11.07 -1.01 8.03
N SER A 133 -11.77 -1.77 8.87
CA SER A 133 -12.48 -2.96 8.45
C SER A 133 -13.95 -2.94 8.84
N GLU A 134 -14.77 -3.46 7.95
CA GLU A 134 -16.18 -3.74 8.16
C GLU A 134 -16.31 -5.27 8.34
N VAL A 135 -16.92 -5.69 9.45
CA VAL A 135 -17.28 -7.09 9.64
C VAL A 135 -18.61 -7.29 8.95
N ASP A 136 -18.66 -8.21 7.98
CA ASP A 136 -19.93 -8.65 7.44
C ASP A 136 -20.68 -9.35 8.58
N CYS A 137 -21.70 -8.68 9.11
CA CYS A 137 -22.66 -9.36 9.97
C CYS A 137 -23.49 -10.23 9.02
N PRO A 138 -23.43 -11.57 9.11
CA PRO A 138 -24.29 -12.39 8.28
C PRO A 138 -25.73 -12.00 8.65
N SER A 139 -26.49 -11.49 7.67
CA SER A 139 -27.91 -11.25 7.84
C SER A 139 -28.55 -12.53 8.36
N SER A 140 -29.02 -12.46 9.62
CA SER A 140 -29.74 -13.51 10.33
C SER A 140 -30.97 -14.00 9.59
#